data_AF-A0A2T2TGE9-F1
#
_entry.id   AF-A0A2T2TGE9-F1
#
_cell.length_a   1.000
_cell.length_b   1.000
_cell.length_c   1.000
_cell.angle_alpha   90.00
_cell.angle_beta   90.00
_cell.angle_gamma   90.00
#
_symmetry.space_group_name_H-M   'P 1'
#
loop_
_entity.id
_entity.type
_entity.pdbx_description
1 polymer ?
#
loop_
_entity_poly.entity_id
_entity_poly.type
_entity_poly.pdbx_seq_one_letter_code
_entity_poly.pdbx_strand_id
1 'polypeptide(L)'
;YSLNDTVVVFDRVREYENLFKTDEYNDVVNRSINSTLSRTFVTSITTLLVVTILFVFGGEVLKGFSFALIIGVIIGTYSSIFVASSTVVELRKAVPKTEQRRRVSRRGA
;
A
#
# COMPACT_ATOMS: atom_id res chain seq x y z
N TYR A 1 -12.36 -5.10 -9.64
CA TYR A 1 -11.03 -4.58 -9.28
C TYR A 1 -9.93 -5.64 -9.40
N SER A 2 -10.10 -6.87 -8.88
CA SER A 2 -9.08 -7.94 -8.95
C SER A 2 -8.60 -8.37 -10.34
N LEU A 3 -9.44 -8.28 -11.38
CA LEU A 3 -9.03 -8.64 -12.75
C LEU A 3 -8.02 -7.66 -13.35
N ASN A 4 -8.17 -6.36 -13.07
CA ASN A 4 -7.25 -5.35 -13.59
C ASN A 4 -5.91 -5.40 -12.82
N ASP A 5 -5.95 -5.64 -11.52
CA ASP A 5 -4.73 -5.80 -10.71
C ASP A 5 -3.89 -6.98 -11.16
N THR A 6 -4.50 -8.09 -11.59
CA THR A 6 -3.74 -9.27 -12.02
C THR A 6 -2.93 -9.00 -13.29
N VAL A 7 -3.53 -8.31 -14.27
CA VAL A 7 -2.85 -7.97 -15.54
C VAL A 7 -1.73 -6.96 -15.29
N VAL A 8 -1.99 -5.93 -14.49
CA VAL A 8 -0.99 -4.90 -14.16
C VAL A 8 0.15 -5.46 -13.30
N VAL A 9 -0.13 -6.39 -12.38
CA VAL A 9 0.89 -7.08 -11.58
C VAL A 9 1.78 -7.97 -12.45
N PHE A 10 1.21 -8.76 -13.37
CA PHE A 10 2.02 -9.57 -14.28
C PHE A 10 2.87 -8.71 -15.24
N ASP A 11 2.36 -7.57 -15.69
CA ASP A 11 3.11 -6.64 -16.54
C ASP A 11 4.28 -6.01 -15.77
N ARG A 12 4.04 -5.62 -14.50
CA ARG A 12 5.06 -5.08 -13.61
C ARG A 12 6.14 -6.09 -13.25
N VAL A 13 5.81 -7.37 -13.03
CA VAL A 13 6.80 -8.42 -12.76
C VAL A 13 7.80 -8.57 -13.91
N ARG A 14 7.32 -8.50 -15.16
CA ARG A 14 8.16 -8.56 -16.37
C ARG A 14 9.05 -7.33 -16.56
N GLU A 15 8.55 -6.15 -16.20
CA GLU A 15 9.29 -4.89 -16.31
C GLU A 15 10.40 -4.79 -15.25
N TYR A 16 10.13 -5.27 -14.03
CA TYR A 16 11.10 -5.27 -12.94
C TYR A 16 12.26 -6.26 -13.13
N GLU A 17 12.04 -7.38 -13.83
CA GLU A 17 13.09 -8.36 -14.15
C GLU A 17 14.22 -7.75 -15.02
N ASN A 18 13.94 -6.66 -15.74
CA ASN A 18 14.89 -5.97 -16.61
C ASN A 18 15.58 -4.72 -16.01
N LEU A 19 15.03 -4.07 -14.97
CA LEU A 19 15.40 -2.67 -14.66
C LEU A 19 16.33 -2.40 -13.46
N PHE A 20 16.44 -3.25 -12.43
CA PHE A 20 17.04 -2.82 -11.15
C PHE A 20 18.29 -3.61 -10.73
N LYS A 21 19.47 -3.08 -11.11
CA LYS A 21 20.80 -3.59 -10.73
C LYS A 21 21.60 -2.72 -9.72
N THR A 22 21.19 -1.48 -9.40
CA THR A 22 22.11 -0.51 -8.74
C THR A 22 21.44 0.57 -7.87
N ASP A 23 20.59 0.22 -6.90
CA ASP A 23 20.22 1.16 -5.82
C ASP A 23 19.97 0.44 -4.50
N GLU A 24 20.13 1.14 -3.37
CA GLU A 24 20.02 0.57 -2.02
C GLU A 24 18.56 0.15 -1.76
N TYR A 25 18.26 -1.12 -2.07
CA TYR A 25 16.92 -1.74 -2.15
C TYR A 25 15.99 -1.37 -0.99
N ASN A 26 16.53 -1.24 0.22
CA ASN A 26 15.81 -0.85 1.43
C ASN A 26 15.18 0.55 1.36
N ASP A 27 15.90 1.50 0.80
CA ASP A 27 15.54 2.91 0.86
C ASP A 27 14.46 3.27 -0.18
N VAL A 28 14.47 2.53 -1.29
CA VAL A 28 13.43 2.54 -2.33
C VAL A 28 12.16 1.86 -1.80
N VAL A 29 12.29 0.70 -1.15
CA VAL A 29 11.15 -0.03 -0.56
C VAL A 29 10.48 0.79 0.53
N ASN A 30 11.23 1.36 1.47
CA ASN A 30 10.69 2.14 2.58
C ASN A 30 9.93 3.38 2.09
N ARG A 31 10.48 4.11 1.11
CA ARG A 31 9.79 5.27 0.51
C ARG A 31 8.53 4.89 -0.25
N SER A 32 8.58 3.81 -1.02
CA SER A 32 7.45 3.32 -1.83
C SER A 32 6.27 2.90 -0.95
N ILE A 33 6.55 2.21 0.16
CA ILE A 33 5.52 1.77 1.09
C ILE A 33 4.94 2.97 1.86
N ASN A 34 5.76 3.89 2.36
CA ASN A 34 5.25 5.06 3.09
C ASN A 34 4.37 5.97 2.21
N SER A 35 4.77 6.19 0.96
CA SER A 35 3.99 6.97 -0.01
C SER A 35 2.66 6.30 -0.34
N THR A 36 2.69 4.98 -0.58
CA THR A 36 1.48 4.21 -0.89
C THR A 36 0.56 4.16 0.33
N LEU A 37 1.07 3.88 1.53
CA LEU A 37 0.28 3.79 2.75
C LEU A 37 -0.40 5.13 3.10
N SER A 38 0.34 6.25 3.03
CA SER A 38 -0.24 7.59 3.22
C SER A 38 -1.37 7.86 2.23
N ARG A 39 -1.16 7.55 0.95
CA ARG A 39 -2.19 7.72 -0.08
C ARG A 39 -3.41 6.85 0.20
N THR A 40 -3.22 5.55 0.47
CA THR A 40 -4.31 4.61 0.74
C THR A 40 -5.12 5.01 1.97
N PHE A 41 -4.46 5.51 3.02
CA PHE A 41 -5.10 5.99 4.24
C PHE A 41 -5.99 7.21 3.97
N VAL A 42 -5.45 8.24 3.31
CA VAL A 42 -6.20 9.47 2.97
C VAL A 42 -7.38 9.16 2.06
N THR A 43 -7.17 8.32 1.04
CA THR A 43 -8.23 7.95 0.10
C THR A 43 -9.32 7.13 0.79
N SER A 44 -8.95 6.18 1.66
CA SER A 44 -9.90 5.37 2.43
C SER A 44 -10.78 6.23 3.33
N ILE A 45 -10.20 7.17 4.08
CA ILE A 45 -10.96 8.08 4.96
C ILE A 45 -11.90 8.95 4.16
N THR A 46 -11.42 9.53 3.05
CA THR A 46 -12.25 10.39 2.19
C THR A 46 -13.44 9.61 1.64
N THR A 47 -13.21 8.37 1.20
CA THR A 47 -14.28 7.49 0.70
C THR A 47 -15.27 7.13 1.81
N LEU A 48 -14.77 6.78 2.99
CA LEU A 48 -15.61 6.46 4.14
C LEU A 48 -16.51 7.64 4.53
N LEU A 49 -15.97 8.87 4.49
CA LEU A 49 -16.70 10.10 4.77
C LEU A 49 -17.84 10.30 3.75
N VAL A 50 -17.55 10.22 2.45
CA VAL A 50 -18.56 10.35 1.39
C VAL A 50 -19.66 9.30 1.52
N VAL A 51 -19.30 8.03 1.74
CA VAL A 51 -20.28 6.95 1.87
C VAL A 51 -21.08 7.09 3.17
N THR A 52 -20.49 7.60 4.25
CA THR A 52 -21.21 7.88 5.50
C THR A 52 -22.25 8.98 5.30
N ILE A 53 -21.91 10.07 4.60
CA ILE A 53 -22.88 11.11 4.23
C ILE A 53 -24.00 10.47 3.38
N LEU A 54 -23.67 9.63 2.41
CA LEU A 54 -24.65 8.96 1.57
C LEU A 54 -25.55 7.99 2.35
N PHE A 55 -25.02 7.33 3.38
CA PHE A 55 -25.80 6.46 4.26
C PHE A 55 -26.81 7.24 5.13
N VAL A 56 -26.40 8.41 5.64
CA VAL A 56 -27.27 9.25 6.49
C VAL A 56 -28.28 10.05 5.67
N PHE A 57 -27.87 10.61 4.53
CA PHE A 57 -28.66 11.57 3.74
C PHE A 57 -29.21 11.00 2.42
N GLY A 58 -28.80 9.82 1.98
CA GLY A 58 -29.16 9.27 0.66
C GLY A 58 -30.55 8.63 0.53
N GLY A 59 -31.32 8.55 1.63
CA GLY A 59 -32.67 7.96 1.63
C GLY A 59 -32.69 6.42 1.61
N GLU A 60 -33.89 5.82 1.64
CA GLU A 60 -34.07 4.37 1.81
C GLU A 60 -33.43 3.53 0.70
N VAL A 61 -33.53 3.97 -0.55
CA VAL A 61 -33.01 3.23 -1.72
C VAL A 61 -31.49 3.07 -1.65
N LEU A 62 -30.78 4.11 -1.21
CA LEU A 62 -29.32 4.12 -1.17
C LEU A 62 -28.74 3.58 0.14
N LYS A 63 -29.56 3.37 1.17
CA LYS A 63 -29.11 2.93 2.49
C LYS A 63 -28.52 1.52 2.48
N GLY A 64 -29.13 0.58 1.76
CA GLY A 64 -28.60 -0.78 1.60
C GLY A 64 -27.29 -0.81 0.79
N PHE A 65 -27.20 0.01 -0.26
CA PHE A 65 -26.01 0.13 -1.08
C PHE A 65 -24.83 0.77 -0.33
N SER A 66 -25.06 1.89 0.34
CA SER A 66 -24.05 2.56 1.16
C SER A 66 -23.59 1.70 2.34
N PHE A 67 -24.48 0.93 2.96
CA PHE A 67 -24.08 -0.01 4.00
C PHE A 67 -23.08 -1.06 3.49
N ALA A 68 -23.34 -1.65 2.32
CA ALA A 68 -22.41 -2.58 1.69
C ALA A 68 -21.06 -1.92 1.35
N LEU A 69 -21.08 -0.66 0.88
CA LEU A 69 -19.87 0.11 0.62
C LEU A 69 -19.07 0.42 1.89
N ILE A 70 -19.71 0.77 3.00
CA ILE A 70 -19.04 1.02 4.29
C ILE A 70 -18.29 -0.24 4.73
N ILE A 71 -18.96 -1.39 4.73
CA ILE A 71 -18.35 -2.68 5.08
C ILE A 71 -17.17 -3.00 4.14
N GLY A 72 -17.37 -2.82 2.82
CA GLY A 72 -16.34 -3.07 1.82
C GLY A 72 -15.10 -2.19 2.00
N VAL A 73 -15.29 -0.89 2.27
CA VAL A 73 -14.17 0.04 2.53
C VAL A 73 -13.45 -0.35 3.81
N ILE A 74 -14.16 -0.64 4.91
CA ILE A 74 -13.52 -1.04 6.18
C ILE A 74 -12.65 -2.29 6.00
N ILE A 75 -13.19 -3.34 5.36
CA ILE A 75 -12.46 -4.58 5.12
C ILE A 75 -11.28 -4.35 4.18
N GLY A 76 -11.50 -3.60 3.09
CA GLY A 76 -10.46 -3.30 2.09
C GLY A 76 -9.31 -2.45 2.63
N THR A 77 -9.62 -1.44 3.45
CA THR A 77 -8.62 -0.60 4.12
C THR A 77 -7.83 -1.41 5.14
N TYR A 78 -8.50 -2.23 5.97
CA TYR A 78 -7.82 -3.09 6.94
C TYR A 78 -6.89 -4.08 6.24
N SER A 79 -7.37 -4.77 5.19
CA SER A 79 -6.57 -5.70 4.41
C SER A 79 -5.34 -5.02 3.79
N SER A 80 -5.52 -3.82 3.20
CA SER A 80 -4.42 -3.11 2.55
C SER A 80 -3.34 -2.66 3.53
N ILE A 81 -3.72 -2.14 4.70
CA ILE A 81 -2.78 -1.71 5.74
C ILE A 81 -2.02 -2.92 6.31
N PHE A 82 -2.71 -4.04 6.52
CA PHE A 82 -2.10 -5.24 7.09
C PHE A 82 -1.10 -5.89 6.14
N VAL A 83 -1.47 -6.02 4.85
CA VAL A 83 -0.57 -6.56 3.81
C VAL A 83 0.64 -5.64 3.58
N ALA A 84 0.45 -4.32 3.59
CA ALA A 84 1.57 -3.39 3.50
C ALA A 84 2.54 -3.54 4.70
N SER A 85 1.99 -3.65 5.91
CA SER A 85 2.77 -3.82 7.15
C SER A 85 3.50 -5.16 7.20
N SER A 86 2.86 -6.26 6.79
CA SER A 86 3.49 -7.58 6.73
C SER A 86 4.63 -7.61 5.72
N THR A 87 4.44 -6.98 4.56
CA THR A 87 5.47 -6.84 3.52
C THR A 87 6.71 -6.10 4.05
N VAL A 88 6.54 -5.03 4.85
CA VAL A 88 7.67 -4.34 5.52
C VAL A 88 8.42 -5.28 6.45
N VAL A 89 7.70 -6.05 7.28
CA VAL A 89 8.33 -6.94 8.25
C VAL A 89 9.11 -8.06 7.55
N GLU A 90 8.59 -8.60 6.46
CA GLU A 90 9.26 -9.63 5.66
C GLU A 90 10.48 -9.07 4.93
N LEU A 91 10.36 -7.91 4.28
CA LEU A 91 11.49 -7.24 3.62
C LEU A 91 12.59 -6.89 4.63
N ARG A 92 12.22 -6.42 5.82
CA ARG A 92 13.17 -6.10 6.90
C ARG A 92 13.86 -7.35 7.47
N LYS A 93 13.25 -8.53 7.37
CA LYS A 93 13.88 -9.83 7.71
C LYS A 93 14.78 -10.35 6.59
N ALA A 94 14.39 -10.14 5.34
CA ALA A 94 15.13 -10.58 4.16
C ALA A 94 16.41 -9.76 3.89
N VAL A 95 16.49 -8.53 4.42
CA VAL A 95 17.68 -7.67 4.31
C VAL A 95 18.66 -7.99 5.44
N PRO A 96 19.82 -8.61 5.15
CA PRO A 96 20.85 -8.84 6.15
C PRO A 96 21.48 -7.50 6.57
N LYS A 97 21.68 -7.29 7.87
CA LYS A 97 22.30 -6.11 8.52
C LYS A 97 23.70 -5.70 7.99
N THR A 98 24.26 -6.39 7.00
CA THR A 98 25.68 -6.33 6.63
C THR A 98 26.06 -5.06 5.85
N GLU A 99 25.15 -4.41 5.12
CA GLU A 99 25.49 -3.21 4.34
C GLU A 99 25.35 -1.88 5.09
N GLN A 100 24.50 -1.82 6.11
CA GLN A 100 24.19 -0.56 6.81
C GLN A 100 25.39 0.01 7.60
N ARG A 101 26.33 -0.87 8.01
CA ARG A 101 27.54 -0.46 8.75
C ARG A 101 28.68 0.05 7.86
N ARG A 102 28.68 -0.26 6.55
CA ARG A 102 29.74 0.18 5.62
C ARG A 102 29.55 1.61 5.10
N ARG A 103 28.31 2.12 5.02
CA ARG A 103 28.04 3.46 4.47
C ARG A 103 28.18 4.61 5.47
N VAL A 104 27.96 4.36 6.78
CA VAL A 104 28.20 5.38 7.82
C VAL A 104 29.70 5.68 7.97
N SER A 105 30.57 4.67 7.79
CA SER A 105 32.03 4.86 7.87
C SER A 105 32.64 5.61 6.68
N ARG A 106 31.94 5.71 5.53
CA ARG A 106 32.43 6.43 4.33
C ARG A 106 31.95 7.88 4.22
N ARG A 107 31.00 8.31 5.05
CA ARG A 107 30.56 9.71 5.14
C ARG A 107 31.29 10.52 6.22
N GLY A 108 32.18 9.87 6.99
CA GLY A 108 32.95 10.50 8.07
C GLY A 108 34.47 10.47 7.87
N ALA A 109 34.95 10.30 6.63
CA ALA A 109 36.36 10.38 6.27
C ALA A 109 36.55 11.38 5.12
#